data_AF-A0A832TQ86-F1
#
_entry.id   AF-A0A832TQ86-F1
#
_cell.length_a   1.000
_cell.length_b   1.000
_cell.length_c   1.000
_cell.angle_alpha   90.00
_cell.angle_beta   90.00
_cell.angle_gamma   90.00
#
_symmetry.space_group_name_H-M   'P 1'
#
loop_
_entity.id
_entity.type
_entity.pdbx_description
1 polymer ?
#
loop_
_entity_poly.entity_id
_entity_poly.type
_entity_poly.pdbx_seq_one_letter_code
_entity_poly.pdbx_strand_id
1 'polypeptide(L)' 'MQSPLVVSRGAVDAYEKASGFIGIGRFFEERGLLTIRKEEPCEESA' A
#
# COMPACT_ATOMS: atom_id res chain seq x y z
N MET A 1 -16.44 -13.56 1.85
CA MET A 1 -15.63 -12.61 1.07
C MET A 1 -14.53 -12.10 1.98
N GLN A 2 -13.25 -12.35 1.67
CA GLN A 2 -12.14 -11.82 2.47
C GLN A 2 -12.07 -10.30 2.28
N SER A 3 -11.95 -9.55 3.37
CA SER A 3 -11.76 -8.11 3.33
C SER A 3 -10.39 -7.78 2.71
N PRO A 4 -10.30 -6.75 1.85
CA PRO A 4 -9.02 -6.35 1.26
C PRO A 4 -8.04 -5.89 2.34
N LEU A 5 -6.78 -6.29 2.20
CA LEU A 5 -5.72 -5.86 3.13
C LEU A 5 -5.43 -4.39 2.92
N VAL A 6 -5.51 -3.60 3.99
CA VAL A 6 -5.19 -2.17 3.93
C VAL A 6 -3.69 -2.00 4.16
N VAL A 7 -3.00 -1.35 3.23
CA VAL A 7 -1.54 -1.20 3.25
C VAL A 7 -1.19 0.27 3.04
N SER A 8 -0.13 0.75 3.67
CA SER A 8 0.34 2.12 3.43
C SER A 8 1.06 2.23 2.09
N ARG A 9 0.96 3.41 1.47
CA ARG A 9 1.67 3.70 0.22
C ARG A 9 3.19 3.55 0.39
N GLY A 10 3.74 3.97 1.53
CA GLY A 10 5.16 3.84 1.82
C GLY A 10 5.63 2.38 1.86
N ALA A 11 4.83 1.47 2.43
CA ALA A 11 5.17 0.04 2.46
C ALA A 11 5.18 -0.59 1.06
N VAL A 12 4.22 -0.22 0.21
CA VAL A 12 4.18 -0.66 -1.19
C VAL A 12 5.39 -0.14 -1.96
N ASP A 13 5.67 1.16 -1.87
CA ASP A 13 6.79 1.77 -2.59
C ASP A 13 8.14 1.19 -2.14
N ALA A 14 8.31 0.93 -0.84
CA ALA A 14 9.50 0.28 -0.28
C ALA A 14 9.67 -1.14 -0.81
N TYR A 15 8.58 -1.92 -0.87
CA TYR A 15 8.59 -3.27 -1.42
C TYR A 15 8.95 -3.27 -2.91
N GLU A 16 8.34 -2.40 -3.72
CA GLU A 16 8.64 -2.29 -5.15
C GLU A 16 10.10 -1.92 -5.39
N LYS A 17 10.63 -0.96 -4.62
CA LYS A 17 12.03 -0.56 -4.69
C LYS A 17 12.99 -1.68 -4.29
N ALA A 18 12.68 -2.43 -3.24
CA ALA A 18 13.52 -3.50 -2.75
C ALA A 18 13.50 -4.75 -3.65
N SER A 19 12.34 -5.05 -4.23
CA SER A 19 12.14 -6.27 -5.01
C SER A 19 12.31 -6.09 -6.52
N GLY A 20 12.23 -4.85 -7.03
CA GLY A 20 12.21 -4.55 -8.46
C GLY A 20 10.87 -4.84 -9.15
N PHE A 21 9.86 -5.34 -8.42
CA PHE A 21 8.50 -5.57 -8.94
C PHE A 21 7.70 -4.27 -8.99
N ILE A 22 8.08 -3.36 -9.88
CA ILE A 22 7.39 -2.09 -10.05
C ILE A 22 5.95 -2.30 -10.53
N GLY A 23 4.98 -1.64 -9.90
CA GLY A 23 3.56 -1.71 -10.23
C GLY A 23 2.77 -2.85 -9.59
N ILE A 24 3.41 -3.68 -8.74
CA ILE A 24 2.73 -4.77 -8.03
C ILE A 24 1.65 -4.27 -7.07
N GLY A 25 1.83 -3.10 -6.46
CA GLY A 25 0.82 -2.48 -5.61
C GLY A 25 -0.46 -2.18 -6.39
N ARG A 26 -0.31 -1.55 -7.56
CA ARG A 26 -1.42 -1.25 -8.47
C ARG A 26 -2.12 -2.53 -8.93
N PHE A 27 -1.36 -3.55 -9.30
CA PHE A 27 -1.91 -4.83 -9.73
C PHE A 27 -2.81 -5.48 -8.66
N PHE A 28 -2.39 -5.46 -7.40
CA PHE A 28 -3.19 -6.01 -6.31
C PHE A 28 -4.40 -5.15 -5.96
N GLU A 29 -4.29 -3.83 -6.07
CA GLU A 29 -5.41 -2.90 -5.87
C GLU A 29 -6.50 -3.08 -6.94
N GLU A 30 -6.12 -3.18 -8.22
CA GLU A 30 -7.06 -3.42 -9.34
C GLU A 30 -7.80 -4.76 -9.21
N ARG A 31 -7.24 -5.73 -8.47
CA ARG A 31 -7.88 -7.02 -8.17
C ARG A 31 -8.69 -7.03 -6.87
N GLY A 32 -8.74 -5.91 -6.15
CA GLY A 32 -9.43 -5.81 -4.85
C GLY A 32 -8.78 -6.65 -3.76
N LEU A 33 -7.48 -6.97 -3.88
CA LEU A 33 -6.72 -7.73 -2.89
C LEU A 33 -6.09 -6.81 -1.84
N LEU A 34 -5.64 -5.64 -2.27
CA LEU A 34 -5.11 -4.58 -1.42
C LEU A 34 -5.94 -3.30 -1.54
N THR A 35 -5.94 -2.49 -0.48
CA THR A 35 -6.37 -1.09 -0.51
C THR A 35 -5.18 -0.25 -0.07
N ILE A 36 -4.64 0.58 -0.96
CA ILE A 36 -3.47 1.39 -0.66
C ILE A 36 -3.92 2.73 -0.09
N ARG A 37 -3.62 2.99 1.18
CA ARG A 37 -3.85 4.30 1.80
C ARG A 37 -2.60 5.15 1.69
N LYS A 38 -2.78 6.42 1.32
CA LYS A 38 -1.74 7.43 1.54
C LYS A 38 -1.60 7.60 3.06
N GLU A 39 -0.37 7.59 3.56
CA GLU A 39 -0.12 8.00 4.94
C GLU A 39 -0.59 9.44 5.07
N GLU A 40 -1.58 9.65 5.94
CA GLU A 40 -1.84 10.97 6.49
C GLU A 40 -0.65 11.34 7.38
N PRO A 41 -0.16 12.59 7.35
CA PRO A 41 0.86 13.00 8.30
C PRO A 41 0.30 12.72 9.69
N CYS A 42 1.02 11.93 10.48
CA CYS A 42 0.70 11.71 11.88
C CYS A 42 0.68 13.10 12.52
N GLU A 43 -0.51 13.61 12.90
CA GLU A 43 -0.58 14.77 13.78
C GLU A 43 0.07 14.33 15.08
N GLU A 44 1.30 14.80 15.30
CA GLU A 44 2.02 14.68 16.55
C GLU A 44 1.09 15.23 17.63
N SER A 45 0.49 14.33 18.41
CA SER A 45 -0.36 14.72 19.51
C SER A 45 0.51 15.46 20.51
N ALA A 46 0.26 16.77 20.61
CA ALA A 46 0.93 17.74 21.46
C ALA A 46 0.96 17.36 22.95
#